data_AF-A0A9P1EEX6-F1
#
_entry.id   AF-A0A9P1EEX6-F1
#
_cell.length_a   1.000
_cell.length_b   1.000
_cell.length_c   1.000
_cell.angle_alpha   90.00
_cell.angle_beta   90.00
_cell.angle_gamma   90.00
#
_symmetry.space_group_name_H-M   'P 1'
#
loop_
_entity.id
_entity.type
_entity.pdbx_description
1 polymer ?
#
loop_
_entity_poly.entity_id
_entity_poly.type
_entity_poly.pdbx_seq_one_letter_code
_entity_poly.pdbx_strand_id
1 'polypeptide(L)'
;MENALRLLKGRSFPGKVFITPRADPLDASALYSPTSSRIISNETGPNEQIDESHEDEESRSNSDPSSSVNKMNSSTSNAEPKYTEIPRTPMGSRATDSARLMKFTKELSSTTVVLDKLRELAWSGVPSYLRPVVWRLILGYAPPNSDRREGVLTRKRLEYLDCVAQYYDIPDTERTNEEITMLRQIAVDCPRTVPDVTFFQQEKVQKSLERILYTWAIRHPASGYVQGINDLATPFMVVFLSEHLEGSIDNWKIADLPAEKISNVEADCYWCLTKLLDCMQDHYTFAQPGIQRLVFKLKELVRRIDEPILRHMEEQGLEFLQFAFRWFNCLLIREIPFHLVHRLWDTYIAEGDALPDFLVYIAASFLLTWTDKLQQLEFQDMVMFIQHLPTHRWSDLELEMVLSRAYMWHAMFSSSPSHLVS
;
A
#
# COMPACT_ATOMS: atom_id res chain seq x y z
N MET A 1 -24.27 -20.37 -18.63
CA MET A 1 -23.41 -19.21 -18.94
C MET A 1 -24.20 -17.91 -19.21
N GLU A 2 -25.36 -17.71 -18.55
CA GLU A 2 -26.20 -16.52 -18.78
C GLU A 2 -26.72 -15.87 -17.47
N ASN A 3 -26.45 -16.49 -16.30
CA ASN A 3 -26.85 -15.97 -15.00
C ASN A 3 -25.77 -15.14 -14.28
N ALA A 4 -24.49 -15.31 -14.61
CA ALA A 4 -23.40 -14.47 -14.06
C ALA A 4 -23.41 -13.02 -14.60
N LEU A 5 -24.00 -12.81 -15.79
CA LEU A 5 -24.11 -11.49 -16.43
C LEU A 5 -25.27 -10.62 -15.90
N ARG A 6 -26.17 -11.16 -15.06
CA ARG A 6 -27.30 -10.41 -14.52
C ARG A 6 -26.98 -9.62 -13.24
N LEU A 7 -25.88 -9.94 -12.55
CA LEU A 7 -25.38 -9.18 -11.40
C LEU A 7 -24.65 -7.88 -11.80
N LEU A 8 -24.45 -7.63 -13.10
CA LEU A 8 -23.79 -6.43 -13.64
C LEU A 8 -24.76 -5.46 -14.37
N LYS A 9 -26.05 -5.77 -14.47
CA LYS A 9 -27.05 -4.91 -15.11
C LYS A 9 -27.68 -3.93 -14.11
N GLY A 10 -26.90 -2.92 -13.72
CA GLY A 10 -27.38 -1.84 -12.85
C GLY A 10 -26.82 -0.46 -13.15
N ARG A 11 -26.08 -0.25 -14.26
CA ARG A 11 -25.59 1.08 -14.65
C ARG A 11 -25.70 1.25 -16.16
N SER A 12 -26.68 2.04 -16.58
CA SER A 12 -26.81 2.53 -17.95
C SER A 12 -25.98 3.79 -18.10
N PHE A 13 -25.03 3.81 -19.05
CA PHE A 13 -24.45 5.03 -19.61
C PHE A 13 -24.45 4.95 -21.15
N PRO A 14 -24.81 6.04 -21.86
CA PRO A 14 -24.73 6.11 -23.31
C PRO A 14 -23.37 6.69 -23.76
N GLY A 15 -22.71 6.02 -24.69
CA GLY A 15 -21.49 6.53 -25.33
C GLY A 15 -21.22 5.80 -26.64
N LYS A 16 -21.75 6.33 -27.75
CA LYS A 16 -21.38 5.90 -29.12
C LYS A 16 -20.00 6.50 -29.44
N VAL A 17 -19.07 5.64 -29.83
CA VAL A 17 -17.77 6.03 -30.38
C VAL A 17 -17.99 6.58 -31.80
N PHE A 18 -17.69 7.85 -32.03
CA PHE A 18 -17.50 8.40 -33.36
C PHE A 18 -16.01 8.33 -33.72
N ILE A 19 -15.69 7.48 -34.69
CA ILE A 19 -14.38 7.44 -35.34
C ILE A 19 -14.35 8.58 -36.37
N THR A 20 -13.47 9.55 -36.20
CA THR A 20 -13.13 10.53 -37.25
C THR A 20 -11.77 10.17 -37.85
N PRO A 21 -11.61 10.19 -39.19
CA PRO A 21 -10.38 9.79 -39.84
C PRO A 21 -9.34 10.93 -39.88
N ARG A 22 -8.06 10.54 -39.81
CA ARG A 22 -6.87 11.39 -39.96
C ARG A 22 -6.85 12.18 -41.27
N ALA A 23 -6.36 13.42 -41.21
CA ALA A 23 -5.88 14.18 -42.36
C ALA A 23 -4.39 14.54 -42.14
N ASP A 24 -3.58 14.31 -43.17
CA ASP A 24 -2.15 14.61 -43.29
C ASP A 24 -1.88 16.10 -43.62
N PRO A 25 -0.63 16.58 -43.52
CA PRO A 25 -0.31 17.97 -43.18
C PRO A 25 -0.15 18.88 -44.41
N LEU A 26 -0.38 20.18 -44.21
CA LEU A 26 0.02 21.22 -45.17
C LEU A 26 0.78 22.37 -44.49
N ASP A 27 1.65 22.93 -45.31
CA ASP A 27 2.89 23.65 -45.06
C ASP A 27 2.71 25.16 -44.76
N ALA A 28 3.84 25.77 -44.41
CA ALA A 28 4.07 27.05 -43.77
C ALA A 28 3.67 28.35 -44.50
N SER A 29 3.71 29.42 -43.69
CA SER A 29 4.11 30.80 -43.99
C SER A 29 3.03 31.89 -44.16
N ALA A 30 3.10 32.88 -43.25
CA ALA A 30 2.88 34.34 -43.42
C ALA A 30 2.32 34.90 -42.09
N LEU A 31 3.17 35.48 -41.23
CA LEU A 31 3.47 36.92 -41.12
C LEU A 31 2.38 37.75 -40.41
N TYR A 32 2.85 38.58 -39.47
CA TYR A 32 2.30 39.84 -38.91
C TYR A 32 2.02 39.87 -37.39
N SER A 33 2.97 40.47 -36.67
CA SER A 33 2.75 41.46 -35.59
C SER A 33 3.17 42.84 -36.16
N PRO A 34 2.98 44.03 -35.53
CA PRO A 34 2.77 44.31 -34.10
C PRO A 34 1.86 45.54 -33.78
N THR A 35 1.99 46.08 -32.56
CA THR A 35 1.58 47.39 -31.99
C THR A 35 0.17 47.52 -31.39
N SER A 36 -0.09 48.28 -30.32
CA SER A 36 0.68 48.86 -29.21
C SER A 36 -0.34 49.54 -28.27
N SER A 37 -0.05 49.58 -26.97
CA SER A 37 -0.42 50.62 -25.98
C SER A 37 -1.90 51.04 -25.78
N ARG A 38 -2.36 51.00 -24.51
CA ARG A 38 -2.76 52.22 -23.78
C ARG A 38 -2.93 52.01 -22.27
N ILE A 39 -2.26 52.90 -21.55
CA ILE A 39 -2.36 53.25 -20.13
C ILE A 39 -3.58 54.14 -19.93
N ILE A 40 -4.37 53.95 -18.86
CA ILE A 40 -5.03 55.04 -18.10
C ILE A 40 -5.09 54.65 -16.61
N SER A 41 -4.58 55.57 -15.79
CA SER A 41 -4.65 55.66 -14.33
C SER A 41 -5.66 56.74 -13.90
N ASN A 42 -6.26 56.59 -12.70
CA ASN A 42 -6.55 57.64 -11.69
C ASN A 42 -7.43 57.03 -10.57
N GLU A 43 -6.98 57.01 -9.29
CA GLU A 43 -7.21 58.02 -8.21
C GLU A 43 -8.68 58.01 -7.69
N THR A 44 -9.07 58.04 -6.40
CA THR A 44 -8.49 58.43 -5.09
C THR A 44 -9.50 58.02 -3.97
N GLY A 45 -9.07 57.92 -2.69
CA GLY A 45 -9.86 57.55 -1.48
C GLY A 45 -10.86 58.61 -0.95
N PRO A 46 -11.23 58.71 0.36
CA PRO A 46 -10.48 58.30 1.57
C PRO A 46 -11.26 57.72 2.80
N ASN A 47 -10.48 57.22 3.78
CA ASN A 47 -10.58 57.16 5.26
C ASN A 47 -11.91 57.11 6.04
N GLU A 48 -11.92 56.25 7.08
CA GLU A 48 -12.08 56.65 8.49
C GLU A 48 -11.50 55.58 9.46
N GLN A 49 -10.64 56.02 10.38
CA GLN A 49 -10.13 55.35 11.59
C GLN A 49 -10.81 56.00 12.81
N ILE A 50 -10.90 55.27 13.94
CA ILE A 50 -10.75 55.67 15.37
C ILE A 50 -11.03 54.37 16.20
N ASP A 51 -10.07 53.76 16.91
CA ASP A 51 -9.56 54.01 18.29
C ASP A 51 -10.64 53.88 19.39
N GLU A 52 -10.48 53.37 20.62
CA GLU A 52 -9.42 52.68 21.39
C GLU A 52 -10.08 52.24 22.75
N SER A 53 -9.34 51.50 23.58
CA SER A 53 -9.40 51.41 25.08
C SER A 53 -10.26 50.36 25.83
N HIS A 54 -9.52 49.42 26.45
CA HIS A 54 -9.41 49.03 27.89
C HIS A 54 -10.62 49.04 28.85
N GLU A 55 -10.78 47.97 29.64
CA GLU A 55 -10.39 47.90 31.08
C GLU A 55 -10.64 46.51 31.71
N ASP A 56 -9.76 46.17 32.67
CA ASP A 56 -9.73 45.02 33.57
C ASP A 56 -10.78 45.10 34.69
N GLU A 57 -11.15 43.97 35.33
CA GLU A 57 -11.23 43.91 36.80
C GLU A 57 -11.21 42.48 37.40
N GLU A 58 -10.45 42.36 38.49
CA GLU A 58 -10.17 41.20 39.34
C GLU A 58 -11.30 40.84 40.34
N SER A 59 -11.26 39.62 40.89
CA SER A 59 -11.37 39.35 42.35
C SER A 59 -10.98 37.88 42.64
N ARG A 60 -9.82 37.59 43.29
CA ARG A 60 -9.52 37.48 44.75
C ARG A 60 -10.33 36.38 45.47
N SER A 61 -9.80 35.48 46.33
CA SER A 61 -8.66 35.54 47.26
C SER A 61 -8.35 34.20 47.99
N ASN A 62 -7.07 34.01 48.36
CA ASN A 62 -6.47 33.46 49.62
C ASN A 62 -6.74 31.99 50.06
N SER A 63 -5.83 31.22 50.67
CA SER A 63 -4.71 31.52 51.60
C SER A 63 -3.69 30.35 51.75
N ASP A 64 -2.43 30.74 51.97
CA ASP A 64 -1.21 30.04 52.47
C ASP A 64 -1.27 29.62 53.98
N PRO A 65 -0.20 29.15 54.73
CA PRO A 65 1.22 28.84 54.40
C PRO A 65 1.91 27.63 55.13
N SER A 66 3.23 27.47 54.84
CA SER A 66 4.36 26.97 55.68
C SER A 66 4.72 25.47 55.55
N SER A 67 5.98 25.03 55.47
CA SER A 67 7.20 25.48 56.17
C SER A 67 8.51 25.02 55.47
N SER A 68 9.62 25.57 55.96
CA SER A 68 10.92 25.75 55.32
C SER A 68 12.00 24.73 55.76
N VAL A 69 12.90 24.40 54.83
CA VAL A 69 14.39 24.34 54.95
C VAL A 69 15.05 23.23 55.81
N ASN A 70 15.94 22.45 55.17
CA ASN A 70 17.36 22.42 55.58
C ASN A 70 18.36 21.93 54.52
N LYS A 71 19.58 22.47 54.64
CA LYS A 71 20.70 22.61 53.69
C LYS A 71 21.67 21.40 53.59
N MET A 72 22.30 21.33 52.40
CA MET A 72 23.73 21.13 52.07
C MET A 72 24.49 19.85 52.48
N ASN A 73 25.10 19.19 51.50
CA ASN A 73 26.57 19.24 51.25
C ASN A 73 26.99 18.55 49.93
N SER A 74 28.03 19.13 49.29
CA SER A 74 29.12 18.57 48.43
C SER A 74 28.88 17.26 47.64
N SER A 75 29.34 17.03 46.41
CA SER A 75 30.65 17.32 45.80
C SER A 75 30.65 16.79 44.35
N THR A 76 31.52 17.37 43.53
CA THR A 76 31.91 17.01 42.16
C THR A 76 32.46 15.59 42.00
N SER A 77 32.02 14.85 40.96
CA SER A 77 32.84 13.86 40.24
C SER A 77 32.20 13.41 38.92
N ASN A 78 33.00 13.43 37.85
CA ASN A 78 32.73 12.92 36.50
C ASN A 78 32.22 11.47 36.47
N ALA A 79 31.27 11.17 35.56
CA ALA A 79 31.04 9.81 35.06
C ALA A 79 30.35 9.82 33.69
N GLU A 80 30.88 9.00 32.77
CA GLU A 80 30.47 8.72 31.39
C GLU A 80 29.03 8.20 31.23
N PRO A 81 28.41 8.29 30.04
CA PRO A 81 27.03 7.87 29.84
C PRO A 81 26.89 6.34 29.83
N LYS A 82 26.04 5.84 30.74
CA LYS A 82 25.57 4.45 30.80
C LYS A 82 24.67 4.15 29.59
N TYR A 83 25.05 3.13 28.81
CA TYR A 83 24.15 2.42 27.91
C TYR A 83 23.09 1.68 28.73
N THR A 84 21.81 2.03 28.56
CA THR A 84 20.68 1.35 29.16
C THR A 84 20.26 0.13 28.34
N GLU A 85 20.02 -0.97 29.04
CA GLU A 85 19.76 -2.32 28.54
C GLU A 85 18.44 -2.47 27.77
N ILE A 86 18.49 -3.28 26.71
CA ILE A 86 17.35 -3.67 25.86
C ILE A 86 16.52 -4.77 26.55
N PRO A 87 15.17 -4.68 26.61
CA PRO A 87 14.32 -5.74 27.17
C PRO A 87 14.36 -7.06 26.37
N ARG A 88 14.36 -8.18 27.09
CA ARG A 88 14.65 -9.54 26.60
C ARG A 88 13.43 -10.25 25.96
N THR A 89 13.54 -10.67 24.70
CA THR A 89 12.72 -11.72 24.04
C THR A 89 13.32 -13.13 24.21
N PRO A 90 12.54 -14.23 24.04
CA PRO A 90 12.93 -15.58 24.44
C PRO A 90 14.17 -16.11 23.71
N MET A 91 15.02 -16.81 24.45
CA MET A 91 16.44 -17.10 24.17
C MET A 91 16.74 -18.08 23.02
N GLY A 92 15.75 -18.46 22.19
CA GLY A 92 15.93 -19.38 21.05
C GLY A 92 16.09 -18.74 19.67
N SER A 93 15.63 -17.49 19.47
CA SER A 93 15.59 -16.80 18.15
C SER A 93 16.84 -15.96 17.83
N ARG A 94 17.65 -15.63 18.83
CA ARG A 94 18.62 -14.51 18.72
C ARG A 94 19.81 -14.80 17.81
N ALA A 95 20.25 -16.05 17.69
CA ALA A 95 21.42 -16.39 16.89
C ALA A 95 21.11 -16.39 15.38
N THR A 96 19.92 -16.86 15.00
CA THR A 96 19.44 -16.88 13.61
C THR A 96 19.13 -15.47 13.11
N ASP A 97 18.55 -14.63 13.97
CA ASP A 97 18.23 -13.23 13.61
C ASP A 97 19.49 -12.37 13.45
N SER A 98 20.49 -12.55 14.31
CA SER A 98 21.77 -11.85 14.20
C SER A 98 22.54 -12.25 12.94
N ALA A 99 22.59 -13.55 12.62
CA ALA A 99 23.23 -14.02 11.39
C ALA A 99 22.50 -13.55 10.13
N ARG A 100 21.16 -13.53 10.15
CA ARG A 100 20.34 -12.99 9.05
C ARG A 100 20.60 -11.49 8.87
N LEU A 101 20.62 -10.72 9.96
CA LEU A 101 20.95 -9.31 9.92
C LEU A 101 22.32 -9.06 9.29
N MET A 102 23.35 -9.81 9.71
CA MET A 102 24.70 -9.67 9.14
C MET A 102 24.70 -9.92 7.62
N LYS A 103 23.91 -10.87 7.12
CA LYS A 103 23.79 -11.12 5.67
C LYS A 103 23.17 -9.93 4.94
N PHE A 104 22.09 -9.35 5.45
CA PHE A 104 21.48 -8.15 4.86
C PHE A 104 22.42 -6.95 4.91
N THR A 105 23.03 -6.66 6.07
CA THR A 105 23.96 -5.53 6.21
C THR A 105 25.16 -5.67 5.28
N LYS A 106 25.70 -6.89 5.13
CA LYS A 106 26.79 -7.17 4.18
C LYS A 106 26.37 -6.89 2.74
N GLU A 107 25.16 -7.30 2.35
CA GLU A 107 24.67 -7.06 0.99
C GLU A 107 24.40 -5.57 0.74
N LEU A 108 23.71 -4.89 1.66
CA LEU A 108 23.33 -3.48 1.54
C LEU A 108 24.51 -2.50 1.64
N SER A 109 25.62 -2.90 2.25
CA SER A 109 26.85 -2.10 2.33
C SER A 109 27.74 -2.18 1.08
N SER A 110 27.41 -3.06 0.13
CA SER A 110 28.14 -3.16 -1.13
C SER A 110 27.86 -1.94 -2.03
N THR A 111 28.86 -1.46 -2.76
CA THR A 111 28.72 -0.32 -3.70
C THR A 111 27.63 -0.55 -4.73
N THR A 112 27.46 -1.81 -5.16
CA THR A 112 26.34 -2.24 -5.99
C THR A 112 25.69 -3.44 -5.34
N VAL A 113 24.43 -3.30 -4.95
CA VAL A 113 23.63 -4.36 -4.35
C VAL A 113 23.25 -5.40 -5.40
N VAL A 114 23.48 -6.68 -5.12
CA VAL A 114 23.06 -7.79 -5.99
C VAL A 114 21.60 -8.12 -5.69
N LEU A 115 20.70 -7.68 -6.58
CA LEU A 115 19.25 -7.77 -6.34
C LEU A 115 18.75 -9.22 -6.18
N ASP A 116 19.30 -10.18 -6.91
CA ASP A 116 18.86 -11.58 -6.82
C ASP A 116 19.19 -12.18 -5.46
N LYS A 117 20.39 -11.91 -4.94
CA LYS A 117 20.77 -12.31 -3.60
C LYS A 117 19.94 -11.59 -2.53
N LEU A 118 19.58 -10.33 -2.77
CA LEU A 118 18.70 -9.60 -1.86
C LEU A 118 17.27 -10.19 -1.84
N ARG A 119 16.75 -10.62 -3.00
CA ARG A 119 15.47 -11.34 -3.11
C ARG A 119 15.51 -12.66 -2.36
N GLU A 120 16.55 -13.47 -2.54
CA GLU A 120 16.73 -14.74 -1.80
C GLU A 120 16.70 -14.53 -0.29
N LEU A 121 17.35 -13.47 0.21
CA LEU A 121 17.33 -13.14 1.64
C LEU A 121 15.94 -12.68 2.09
N ALA A 122 15.30 -11.79 1.32
CA ALA A 122 14.00 -11.19 1.63
C ALA A 122 12.85 -12.19 1.58
N TRP A 123 12.96 -13.25 0.78
CA TRP A 123 11.92 -14.28 0.63
C TRP A 123 11.48 -14.87 1.97
N SER A 124 12.43 -15.05 2.88
CA SER A 124 12.22 -15.61 4.22
C SER A 124 11.90 -14.58 5.32
N GLY A 125 11.54 -13.36 4.91
CA GLY A 125 11.23 -12.23 5.79
C GLY A 125 12.40 -11.25 5.92
N VAL A 126 12.06 -9.96 5.96
CA VAL A 126 13.02 -8.85 6.08
C VAL A 126 12.99 -8.28 7.50
N PRO A 127 14.14 -7.97 8.13
CA PRO A 127 14.16 -7.25 9.40
C PRO A 127 13.44 -5.90 9.30
N SER A 128 12.64 -5.55 10.31
CA SER A 128 11.72 -4.41 10.25
C SER A 128 12.36 -3.08 9.84
N TYR A 129 13.51 -2.74 10.44
CA TYR A 129 14.25 -1.51 10.16
C TYR A 129 14.97 -1.50 8.79
N LEU A 130 15.13 -2.65 8.14
CA LEU A 130 15.71 -2.73 6.79
C LEU A 130 14.65 -2.75 5.70
N ARG A 131 13.41 -3.10 6.04
CA ARG A 131 12.29 -3.27 5.10
C ARG A 131 12.12 -2.07 4.16
N PRO A 132 12.16 -0.81 4.63
CA PRO A 132 12.02 0.35 3.74
C PRO A 132 13.06 0.36 2.62
N VAL A 133 14.34 0.19 2.96
CA VAL A 133 15.43 0.18 2.00
C VAL A 133 15.34 -1.03 1.06
N VAL A 134 15.07 -2.21 1.61
CA VAL A 134 14.98 -3.46 0.84
C VAL A 134 13.83 -3.42 -0.16
N TRP A 135 12.65 -2.95 0.25
CA TRP A 135 11.49 -2.85 -0.64
C TRP A 135 11.73 -1.88 -1.79
N ARG A 136 12.29 -0.69 -1.52
CA ARG A 136 12.65 0.27 -2.59
C ARG A 136 13.63 -0.34 -3.59
N LEU A 137 14.60 -1.15 -3.14
CA LEU A 137 15.60 -1.80 -3.99
C LEU A 137 15.01 -2.94 -4.84
N ILE A 138 14.28 -3.88 -4.22
CA ILE A 138 13.77 -5.06 -4.94
C ILE A 138 12.71 -4.68 -5.98
N LEU A 139 11.87 -3.68 -5.67
CA LEU A 139 10.88 -3.13 -6.61
C LEU A 139 11.52 -2.27 -7.71
N GLY A 140 12.84 -2.07 -7.71
CA GLY A 140 13.54 -1.28 -8.71
C GLY A 140 13.21 0.22 -8.67
N TYR A 141 12.66 0.70 -7.56
CA TYR A 141 12.43 2.12 -7.33
C TYR A 141 13.75 2.84 -6.99
N ALA A 142 14.51 2.27 -6.05
CA ALA A 142 15.87 2.69 -5.74
C ALA A 142 16.87 1.91 -6.61
N PRO A 143 17.88 2.57 -7.21
CA PRO A 143 18.90 1.86 -7.98
C PRO A 143 19.82 1.03 -7.05
N PRO A 144 20.39 -0.08 -7.57
CA PRO A 144 21.28 -0.95 -6.80
C PRO A 144 22.60 -0.26 -6.44
N ASN A 145 23.07 0.70 -7.25
CA ASN A 145 24.28 1.47 -6.98
C ASN A 145 24.05 2.48 -5.84
N SER A 146 24.86 2.42 -4.78
CA SER A 146 24.76 3.30 -3.61
C SER A 146 24.84 4.77 -3.99
N ASP A 147 25.81 5.13 -4.84
CA ASP A 147 26.19 6.52 -5.10
C ASP A 147 25.11 7.29 -5.89
N ARG A 148 24.24 6.57 -6.58
CA ARG A 148 23.13 7.15 -7.37
C ARG A 148 21.81 7.14 -6.63
N ARG A 149 21.73 6.46 -5.48
CA ARG A 149 20.46 6.13 -4.82
C ARG A 149 19.72 7.39 -4.37
N GLU A 150 20.38 8.23 -3.58
CA GLU A 150 19.76 9.44 -3.05
C GLU A 150 19.33 10.38 -4.18
N GLY A 151 20.22 10.66 -5.14
CA GLY A 151 19.89 11.54 -6.27
C GLY A 151 18.70 11.05 -7.11
N VAL A 152 18.56 9.73 -7.31
CA VAL A 152 17.38 9.16 -8.00
C VAL A 152 16.12 9.30 -7.15
N LEU A 153 16.19 9.01 -5.83
CA LEU A 153 15.05 9.15 -4.93
C LEU A 153 14.59 10.60 -4.84
N THR A 154 15.50 11.57 -4.66
CA THR A 154 15.18 13.00 -4.64
C THR A 154 14.47 13.42 -5.93
N ARG A 155 15.02 13.06 -7.10
CA ARG A 155 14.39 13.38 -8.39
C ARG A 155 13.00 12.76 -8.51
N LYS A 156 12.85 11.49 -8.12
CA LYS A 156 11.55 10.79 -8.20
C LYS A 156 10.50 11.36 -7.24
N ARG A 157 10.90 11.83 -6.07
CA ARG A 157 10.03 12.52 -5.12
C ARG A 157 9.53 13.85 -5.68
N LEU A 158 10.40 14.61 -6.34
CA LEU A 158 10.01 15.82 -7.07
C LEU A 158 9.06 15.51 -8.24
N GLU A 159 9.35 14.49 -9.05
CA GLU A 159 8.45 14.06 -10.14
C GLU A 159 7.04 13.70 -9.64
N TYR A 160 6.92 13.09 -8.45
CA TYR A 160 5.62 12.82 -7.84
C TYR A 160 4.91 14.12 -7.45
N LEU A 161 5.61 15.06 -6.81
CA LEU A 161 5.04 16.36 -6.45
C LEU A 161 4.55 17.12 -7.68
N ASP A 162 5.31 17.10 -8.79
CA ASP A 162 4.89 17.70 -10.05
C ASP A 162 3.60 17.04 -10.59
N CYS A 163 3.48 15.71 -10.47
CA CYS A 163 2.25 15.01 -10.85
C CYS A 163 1.06 15.39 -9.96
N VAL A 164 1.27 15.49 -8.64
CA VAL A 164 0.22 15.91 -7.70
C VAL A 164 -0.23 17.33 -8.04
N ALA A 165 0.69 18.26 -8.27
CA ALA A 165 0.38 19.62 -8.66
C ALA A 165 -0.38 19.69 -10.00
N GLN A 166 0.01 18.86 -10.97
CA GLN A 166 -0.60 18.83 -12.30
C GLN A 166 -2.01 18.21 -12.31
N TYR A 167 -2.25 17.17 -11.52
CA TYR A 167 -3.47 16.36 -11.62
C TYR A 167 -4.40 16.49 -10.40
N TYR A 168 -3.86 16.53 -9.19
CA TYR A 168 -4.64 16.51 -7.96
C TYR A 168 -4.90 17.92 -7.39
N ASP A 169 -3.93 18.82 -7.43
CA ASP A 169 -4.08 20.19 -6.91
C ASP A 169 -4.71 21.17 -7.93
N ILE A 170 -5.64 20.69 -8.74
CA ILE A 170 -6.42 21.50 -9.68
C ILE A 170 -7.84 21.77 -9.15
N PRO A 171 -8.49 22.87 -9.54
CA PRO A 171 -9.90 23.12 -9.22
C PRO A 171 -10.84 22.07 -9.82
N ASP A 172 -11.94 21.75 -9.14
CA ASP A 172 -12.98 20.83 -9.65
C ASP A 172 -13.59 21.29 -10.98
N THR A 173 -13.53 22.59 -11.30
CA THR A 173 -14.01 23.14 -12.58
C THR A 173 -13.15 22.74 -13.77
N GLU A 174 -11.91 22.32 -13.54
CA GLU A 174 -10.99 21.86 -14.60
C GLU A 174 -11.06 20.34 -14.80
N ARG A 175 -11.75 19.62 -13.92
CA ARG A 175 -11.89 18.17 -13.98
C ARG A 175 -13.00 17.72 -14.93
N THR A 176 -12.80 16.59 -15.58
CA THR A 176 -13.91 15.91 -16.29
C THR A 176 -14.89 15.26 -15.31
N ASN A 177 -16.10 14.93 -15.80
CA ASN A 177 -17.09 14.24 -14.98
C ASN A 177 -16.60 12.85 -14.52
N GLU A 178 -15.82 12.16 -15.36
CA GLU A 178 -15.18 10.89 -15.02
C GLU A 178 -14.16 11.06 -13.90
N GLU A 179 -13.33 12.11 -13.96
CA GLU A 179 -12.33 12.43 -12.94
C GLU A 179 -12.97 12.77 -11.58
N ILE A 180 -14.04 13.57 -11.59
CA ILE A 180 -14.81 13.90 -10.37
C ILE A 180 -15.43 12.62 -9.77
N THR A 181 -15.98 11.75 -10.63
CA THR A 181 -16.57 10.48 -10.18
C THR A 181 -15.52 9.56 -9.55
N MET A 182 -14.35 9.47 -10.19
CA MET A 182 -13.21 8.71 -9.70
C MET A 182 -12.72 9.24 -8.35
N LEU A 183 -12.52 10.56 -8.24
CA LEU A 183 -12.10 11.20 -6.98
C LEU A 183 -13.11 10.95 -5.85
N ARG A 184 -14.41 11.06 -6.13
CA ARG A 184 -15.47 10.75 -5.16
C ARG A 184 -15.43 9.29 -4.71
N GLN A 185 -15.17 8.35 -5.63
CA GLN A 185 -15.06 6.94 -5.28
C GLN A 185 -13.87 6.71 -4.33
N ILE A 186 -12.71 7.29 -4.63
CA ILE A 186 -11.51 7.22 -3.78
C ILE A 186 -11.79 7.85 -2.39
N ALA A 187 -12.43 9.02 -2.36
CA ALA A 187 -12.78 9.71 -1.13
C ALA A 187 -13.76 8.93 -0.24
N VAL A 188 -14.59 8.07 -0.84
CA VAL A 188 -15.50 7.16 -0.11
C VAL A 188 -14.77 5.90 0.38
N ASP A 189 -13.76 5.42 -0.35
CA ASP A 189 -13.02 4.21 0.00
C ASP A 189 -11.91 4.45 1.03
N CYS A 190 -11.21 5.59 0.99
CA CYS A 190 -10.09 5.88 1.90
C CYS A 190 -10.49 5.78 3.39
N PRO A 191 -11.60 6.37 3.86
CA PRO A 191 -12.02 6.26 5.26
C PRO A 191 -12.38 4.85 5.70
N ARG A 192 -12.72 3.96 4.76
CA ARG A 192 -13.13 2.57 5.02
C ARG A 192 -11.98 1.58 4.83
N THR A 193 -10.78 2.07 4.52
CA THR A 193 -9.58 1.26 4.29
C THR A 193 -8.98 0.81 5.62
N VAL A 194 -8.80 -0.50 5.79
CA VAL A 194 -8.27 -1.14 7.02
C VAL A 194 -8.90 -0.56 8.30
N PRO A 195 -10.22 -0.75 8.50
CA PRO A 195 -10.98 -0.06 9.54
C PRO A 195 -10.52 -0.40 10.97
N ASP A 196 -9.94 -1.59 11.17
CA ASP A 196 -9.48 -2.06 12.48
C ASP A 196 -8.16 -1.41 12.94
N VAL A 197 -7.51 -0.61 12.09
CA VAL A 197 -6.24 0.06 12.40
C VAL A 197 -6.48 1.57 12.46
N THR A 198 -6.49 2.12 13.68
CA THR A 198 -6.82 3.53 13.96
C THR A 198 -5.92 4.53 13.24
N PHE A 199 -4.68 4.14 12.92
CA PHE A 199 -3.75 4.95 12.14
C PHE A 199 -4.34 5.39 10.78
N PHE A 200 -5.04 4.51 10.06
CA PHE A 200 -5.67 4.86 8.77
C PHE A 200 -6.92 5.72 8.91
N GLN A 201 -7.40 5.94 10.14
CA GLN A 201 -8.53 6.82 10.42
C GLN A 201 -8.11 8.29 10.61
N GLN A 202 -6.80 8.57 10.61
CA GLN A 202 -6.28 9.93 10.67
C GLN A 202 -6.50 10.65 9.33
N GLU A 203 -7.07 11.86 9.37
CA GLU A 203 -7.39 12.66 8.18
C GLU A 203 -6.17 12.87 7.27
N LYS A 204 -5.00 13.17 7.85
CA LYS A 204 -3.76 13.33 7.08
C LYS A 204 -3.36 12.06 6.33
N VAL A 205 -3.54 10.88 6.94
CA VAL A 205 -3.25 9.59 6.29
C VAL A 205 -4.24 9.33 5.16
N GLN A 206 -5.53 9.58 5.37
CA GLN A 206 -6.56 9.44 4.34
C GLN A 206 -6.30 10.38 3.16
N LYS A 207 -5.87 11.62 3.42
CA LYS A 207 -5.50 12.57 2.37
C LYS A 207 -4.24 12.16 1.60
N SER A 208 -3.24 11.60 2.27
CA SER A 208 -2.09 11.00 1.60
C SER A 208 -2.49 9.83 0.70
N LEU A 209 -3.35 8.92 1.18
CA LEU A 209 -3.87 7.82 0.36
C LEU A 209 -4.68 8.32 -0.84
N GLU A 210 -5.56 9.32 -0.64
CA GLU A 210 -6.38 9.92 -1.70
C GLU A 210 -5.49 10.48 -2.83
N ARG A 211 -4.44 11.24 -2.48
CA ARG A 211 -3.45 11.76 -3.45
C ARG A 211 -2.73 10.66 -4.21
N ILE A 212 -2.20 9.66 -3.50
CA ILE A 212 -1.47 8.54 -4.11
C ILE A 212 -2.36 7.80 -5.11
N LEU A 213 -3.57 7.43 -4.68
CA LEU A 213 -4.50 6.63 -5.48
C LEU A 213 -5.04 7.40 -6.67
N TYR A 214 -5.39 8.68 -6.50
CA TYR A 214 -5.89 9.51 -7.59
C TYR A 214 -4.80 9.76 -8.64
N THR A 215 -3.59 10.12 -8.19
CA THR A 215 -2.44 10.34 -9.08
C THR A 215 -2.05 9.06 -9.82
N TRP A 216 -2.19 7.89 -9.19
CA TRP A 216 -1.99 6.62 -9.88
C TRP A 216 -3.09 6.37 -10.91
N ALA A 217 -4.35 6.49 -10.52
CA ALA A 217 -5.50 6.18 -11.36
C ALA A 217 -5.55 7.04 -12.64
N ILE A 218 -5.30 8.35 -12.53
CA ILE A 218 -5.31 9.26 -13.69
C ILE A 218 -4.21 8.95 -14.70
N ARG A 219 -3.06 8.44 -14.22
CA ARG A 219 -1.92 8.05 -15.05
C ARG A 219 -2.06 6.66 -15.67
N HIS A 220 -3.08 5.89 -15.27
CA HIS A 220 -3.35 4.55 -15.77
C HIS A 220 -4.80 4.44 -16.30
N PRO A 221 -5.16 5.16 -17.38
CA PRO A 221 -6.55 5.26 -17.86
C PRO A 221 -7.17 3.94 -18.30
N ALA A 222 -6.36 2.92 -18.63
CA ALA A 222 -6.86 1.57 -18.93
C ALA A 222 -7.46 0.85 -17.71
N SER A 223 -7.08 1.28 -16.50
CA SER A 223 -7.58 0.77 -15.22
C SER A 223 -8.46 1.79 -14.52
N GLY A 224 -8.03 3.06 -14.47
CA GLY A 224 -8.60 4.05 -13.57
C GLY A 224 -8.47 3.61 -12.12
N TYR A 225 -9.39 4.06 -11.25
CA TYR A 225 -9.44 3.56 -9.89
C TYR A 225 -10.32 2.31 -9.79
N VAL A 226 -9.75 1.23 -9.26
CA VAL A 226 -10.47 -0.01 -8.95
C VAL A 226 -10.42 -0.25 -7.44
N GLN A 227 -11.60 -0.45 -6.84
CA GLN A 227 -11.70 -0.76 -5.41
C GLN A 227 -10.88 -2.01 -5.09
N GLY A 228 -10.03 -1.92 -4.06
CA GLY A 228 -9.02 -2.91 -3.72
C GLY A 228 -7.59 -2.36 -3.82
N ILE A 229 -7.33 -1.45 -4.77
CA ILE A 229 -6.02 -0.78 -4.89
C ILE A 229 -5.73 0.09 -3.66
N ASN A 230 -6.77 0.64 -3.04
CA ASN A 230 -6.67 1.36 -1.77
C ASN A 230 -5.99 0.53 -0.67
N ASP A 231 -6.30 -0.77 -0.60
CA ASP A 231 -5.68 -1.66 0.40
C ASP A 231 -4.20 -1.90 0.07
N LEU A 232 -3.84 -1.96 -1.21
CA LEU A 232 -2.45 -2.21 -1.66
C LEU A 232 -1.50 -1.05 -1.37
N ALA A 233 -2.00 0.17 -1.19
CA ALA A 233 -1.18 1.31 -0.78
C ALA A 233 -0.79 1.25 0.71
N THR A 234 -1.58 0.55 1.54
CA THR A 234 -1.43 0.59 3.00
C THR A 234 -0.14 -0.04 3.54
N PRO A 235 0.39 -1.17 3.00
CA PRO A 235 1.63 -1.74 3.51
C PRO A 235 2.82 -0.83 3.21
N PHE A 236 2.85 -0.20 2.02
CA PHE A 236 3.89 0.76 1.67
C PHE A 236 3.90 1.96 2.62
N MET A 237 2.72 2.52 2.93
CA MET A 237 2.58 3.65 3.84
C MET A 237 3.20 3.33 5.22
N VAL A 238 2.85 2.17 5.77
CA VAL A 238 3.34 1.75 7.10
C VAL A 238 4.83 1.45 7.08
N VAL A 239 5.31 0.78 6.04
CA VAL A 239 6.73 0.46 5.90
C VAL A 239 7.56 1.74 5.79
N PHE A 240 7.22 2.68 4.90
CA PHE A 240 8.05 3.87 4.71
C PHE A 240 7.92 4.88 5.87
N LEU A 241 6.78 4.94 6.56
CA LEU A 241 6.66 5.73 7.80
C LEU A 241 7.48 5.16 8.96
N SER A 242 7.75 3.85 8.98
CA SER A 242 8.56 3.23 10.04
C SER A 242 10.02 3.72 10.07
N GLU A 243 10.51 4.40 9.02
CA GLU A 243 11.81 5.08 9.04
C GLU A 243 11.81 6.38 9.87
N HIS A 244 10.62 6.88 10.20
CA HIS A 244 10.43 8.19 10.82
C HIS A 244 9.65 8.13 12.13
N LEU A 245 8.92 7.04 12.38
CA LEU A 245 8.08 6.83 13.54
C LEU A 245 8.48 5.54 14.25
N GLU A 246 8.65 5.62 15.57
CA GLU A 246 9.04 4.48 16.41
C GLU A 246 7.83 3.93 17.19
N GLY A 247 7.93 2.67 17.63
CA GLY A 247 6.91 2.03 18.45
C GLY A 247 5.72 1.45 17.66
N SER A 248 4.62 1.14 18.37
CA SER A 248 3.41 0.57 17.75
C SER A 248 2.71 1.57 16.84
N ILE A 249 2.20 1.09 15.71
CA ILE A 249 1.39 1.85 14.75
C ILE A 249 0.19 2.55 15.41
N ASP A 250 -0.37 1.97 16.48
CA ASP A 250 -1.52 2.55 17.19
C ASP A 250 -1.19 3.90 17.86
N ASN A 251 0.10 4.14 18.13
CA ASN A 251 0.58 5.37 18.76
C ASN A 251 1.14 6.38 17.76
N TRP A 252 1.21 6.02 16.48
CA TRP A 252 1.78 6.88 15.45
C TRP A 252 0.87 8.06 15.15
N LYS A 253 1.46 9.25 15.01
CA LYS A 253 0.77 10.44 14.55
C LYS A 253 1.54 11.01 13.37
N ILE A 254 0.96 10.89 12.17
CA ILE A 254 1.60 11.46 10.97
C ILE A 254 1.68 12.99 11.05
N ALA A 255 0.81 13.61 11.85
CA ALA A 255 0.79 15.05 12.05
C ALA A 255 2.05 15.61 12.71
N ASP A 256 2.82 14.77 13.41
CA ASP A 256 4.05 15.16 14.10
C ASP A 256 5.25 15.25 13.13
N LEU A 257 5.09 14.74 11.90
CA LEU A 257 6.12 14.82 10.86
C LEU A 257 6.03 16.13 10.06
N PRO A 258 7.18 16.71 9.66
CA PRO A 258 7.22 17.81 8.70
C PRO A 258 6.54 17.44 7.38
N ALA A 259 5.88 18.40 6.74
CA ALA A 259 5.17 18.19 5.47
C ALA A 259 6.06 17.59 4.36
N GLU A 260 7.34 18.00 4.30
CA GLU A 260 8.33 17.45 3.36
C GLU A 260 8.58 15.94 3.58
N LYS A 261 8.62 15.47 4.82
CA LYS A 261 8.78 14.03 5.09
C LYS A 261 7.54 13.25 4.67
N ILE A 262 6.36 13.82 4.91
CA ILE A 262 5.10 13.21 4.50
C ILE A 262 5.05 13.09 2.97
N SER A 263 5.38 14.15 2.23
CA SER A 263 5.37 14.11 0.77
C SER A 263 6.43 13.16 0.20
N ASN A 264 7.61 13.06 0.82
CA ASN A 264 8.64 12.09 0.44
C ASN A 264 8.16 10.65 0.63
N VAL A 265 7.48 10.36 1.74
CA VAL A 265 6.86 9.05 1.99
C VAL A 265 5.75 8.76 0.98
N GLU A 266 4.89 9.74 0.68
CA GLU A 266 3.84 9.58 -0.32
C GLU A 266 4.41 9.22 -1.70
N ALA A 267 5.46 9.92 -2.13
CA ALA A 267 6.14 9.61 -3.39
C ALA A 267 6.72 8.20 -3.40
N ASP A 268 7.38 7.79 -2.30
CA ASP A 268 7.93 6.44 -2.18
C ASP A 268 6.83 5.37 -2.25
N CYS A 269 5.68 5.61 -1.61
CA CYS A 269 4.50 4.76 -1.70
C CYS A 269 3.97 4.68 -3.13
N TYR A 270 3.81 5.84 -3.80
CA TYR A 270 3.31 5.94 -5.16
C TYR A 270 4.18 5.15 -6.15
N TRP A 271 5.51 5.34 -6.10
CA TRP A 271 6.41 4.66 -7.03
C TRP A 271 6.50 3.16 -6.76
N CYS A 272 6.52 2.74 -5.49
CA CYS A 272 6.54 1.32 -5.13
C CYS A 272 5.22 0.61 -5.47
N LEU A 273 4.09 1.27 -5.22
CA LEU A 273 2.77 0.79 -5.65
C LEU A 273 2.70 0.65 -7.17
N THR A 274 3.19 1.65 -7.90
CA THR A 274 3.25 1.59 -9.37
C THR A 274 4.08 0.39 -9.83
N LYS A 275 5.24 0.15 -9.21
CA LYS A 275 6.10 -1.00 -9.55
C LYS A 275 5.47 -2.36 -9.23
N LEU A 276 4.73 -2.47 -8.13
CA LEU A 276 3.97 -3.67 -7.81
C LEU A 276 2.90 -3.94 -8.88
N LEU A 277 2.13 -2.89 -9.25
CA LEU A 277 1.03 -3.00 -10.19
C LEU A 277 1.49 -3.21 -11.65
N ASP A 278 2.71 -2.79 -12.01
CA ASP A 278 3.33 -3.08 -13.30
C ASP A 278 3.34 -4.59 -13.61
N CYS A 279 3.51 -5.44 -12.59
CA CYS A 279 3.57 -6.90 -12.73
C CYS A 279 2.18 -7.55 -12.91
N MET A 280 1.10 -6.79 -12.68
CA MET A 280 -0.26 -7.33 -12.58
C MET A 280 -1.33 -6.37 -13.14
N GLN A 281 -0.99 -5.60 -14.17
CA GLN A 281 -1.85 -4.56 -14.74
C GLN A 281 -3.25 -5.07 -15.12
N ASP A 282 -3.31 -6.27 -15.70
CA ASP A 282 -4.56 -6.87 -16.20
C ASP A 282 -5.50 -7.39 -15.09
N HIS A 283 -5.08 -7.30 -13.83
CA HIS A 283 -5.96 -7.50 -12.67
C HIS A 283 -6.90 -6.31 -12.46
N TYR A 284 -6.55 -5.14 -13.00
CA TYR A 284 -7.27 -3.88 -12.76
C TYR A 284 -7.75 -3.21 -14.05
N THR A 285 -7.47 -3.77 -15.22
CA THR A 285 -8.10 -3.31 -16.48
C THR A 285 -9.57 -3.73 -16.55
N PHE A 286 -10.31 -3.21 -17.54
CA PHE A 286 -11.72 -3.54 -17.77
C PHE A 286 -12.00 -5.06 -17.70
N ALA A 287 -13.04 -5.41 -16.94
CA ALA A 287 -13.46 -6.79 -16.63
C ALA A 287 -12.45 -7.66 -15.86
N GLN A 288 -11.28 -7.12 -15.48
CA GLN A 288 -10.27 -7.75 -14.62
C GLN A 288 -9.90 -9.19 -15.06
N PRO A 289 -9.52 -9.40 -16.33
CA PRO A 289 -9.25 -10.73 -16.87
C PRO A 289 -8.11 -11.46 -16.15
N GLY A 290 -7.13 -10.73 -15.59
CA GLY A 290 -6.04 -11.31 -14.79
C GLY A 290 -6.58 -12.08 -13.59
N ILE A 291 -7.48 -11.47 -12.82
CA ILE A 291 -8.11 -12.10 -11.65
C ILE A 291 -8.90 -13.33 -12.06
N GLN A 292 -9.70 -13.26 -13.13
CA GLN A 292 -10.48 -14.41 -13.59
C GLN A 292 -9.58 -15.61 -13.94
N ARG A 293 -8.42 -15.37 -14.58
CA ARG A 293 -7.44 -16.42 -14.86
C ARG A 293 -6.82 -17.00 -13.59
N LEU A 294 -6.49 -16.17 -12.60
CA LEU A 294 -5.95 -16.66 -11.32
C LEU A 294 -6.97 -17.49 -10.54
N VAL A 295 -8.24 -17.08 -10.51
CA VAL A 295 -9.33 -17.85 -9.89
C VAL A 295 -9.50 -19.21 -10.57
N PHE A 296 -9.43 -19.25 -11.91
CA PHE A 296 -9.44 -20.51 -12.65
C PHE A 296 -8.23 -21.39 -12.32
N LYS A 297 -7.01 -20.84 -12.34
CA LYS A 297 -5.79 -21.56 -11.97
C LYS A 297 -5.85 -22.10 -10.54
N LEU A 298 -6.42 -21.35 -9.60
CA LEU A 298 -6.62 -21.77 -8.21
C LEU A 298 -7.53 -23.00 -8.13
N LYS A 299 -8.68 -22.97 -8.82
CA LYS A 299 -9.60 -24.11 -8.87
C LYS A 299 -8.90 -25.37 -9.41
N GLU A 300 -8.16 -25.23 -10.50
CA GLU A 300 -7.42 -26.33 -11.11
C GLU A 300 -6.29 -26.86 -10.22
N LEU A 301 -5.61 -25.98 -9.49
CA LEU A 301 -4.56 -26.38 -8.54
C LEU A 301 -5.17 -27.15 -7.35
N VAL A 302 -6.27 -26.64 -6.78
CA VAL A 302 -6.98 -27.32 -5.68
C VAL A 302 -7.49 -28.68 -6.15
N ARG A 303 -8.03 -28.80 -7.37
CA ARG A 303 -8.42 -30.09 -7.98
C ARG A 303 -7.31 -31.14 -7.93
N ARG A 304 -6.08 -30.71 -8.20
CA ARG A 304 -4.90 -31.60 -8.26
C ARG A 304 -4.36 -31.97 -6.88
N ILE A 305 -4.48 -31.07 -5.91
CA ILE A 305 -3.95 -31.27 -4.56
C ILE A 305 -4.94 -32.02 -3.67
N ASP A 306 -6.21 -31.63 -3.71
CA ASP A 306 -7.26 -32.10 -2.82
C ASP A 306 -8.61 -32.09 -3.57
N GLU A 307 -8.81 -33.13 -4.40
CA GLU A 307 -10.07 -33.33 -5.13
C GLU A 307 -11.31 -33.46 -4.20
N PRO A 308 -11.23 -34.13 -3.02
CA PRO A 308 -12.37 -34.21 -2.10
C PRO A 308 -12.96 -32.86 -1.67
N ILE A 309 -12.13 -31.87 -1.30
CA ILE A 309 -12.66 -30.56 -0.92
C ILE A 309 -13.26 -29.82 -2.11
N LEU A 310 -12.65 -29.91 -3.30
CA LEU A 310 -13.19 -29.29 -4.49
C LEU A 310 -14.59 -29.82 -4.80
N ARG A 311 -14.74 -31.14 -4.82
CA ARG A 311 -16.04 -31.80 -5.07
C ARG A 311 -17.08 -31.35 -4.05
N HIS A 312 -16.73 -31.30 -2.76
CA HIS A 312 -17.65 -30.81 -1.73
C HIS A 312 -18.09 -29.37 -1.98
N MET A 313 -17.16 -28.46 -2.31
CA MET A 313 -17.49 -27.07 -2.65
C MET A 313 -18.42 -26.98 -3.87
N GLU A 314 -18.20 -27.81 -4.89
CA GLU A 314 -19.05 -27.88 -6.08
C GLU A 314 -20.44 -28.46 -5.79
N GLU A 315 -20.53 -29.50 -4.96
CA GLU A 315 -21.79 -30.11 -4.52
C GLU A 315 -22.63 -29.12 -3.69
N GLN A 316 -21.98 -28.29 -2.87
CA GLN A 316 -22.62 -27.18 -2.16
C GLN A 316 -22.93 -25.98 -3.07
N GLY A 317 -22.51 -26.00 -4.34
CA GLY A 317 -22.76 -24.91 -5.29
C GLY A 317 -21.93 -23.65 -5.06
N LEU A 318 -20.80 -23.75 -4.34
CA LEU A 318 -19.88 -22.64 -4.13
C LEU A 318 -18.96 -22.46 -5.33
N GLU A 319 -19.09 -21.32 -6.01
CA GLU A 319 -18.18 -20.94 -7.09
C GLU A 319 -16.94 -20.22 -6.54
N PHE A 320 -15.75 -20.59 -7.02
CA PHE A 320 -14.49 -19.99 -6.55
C PHE A 320 -14.45 -18.47 -6.72
N LEU A 321 -15.11 -17.94 -7.76
CA LEU A 321 -15.18 -16.50 -8.01
C LEU A 321 -15.88 -15.74 -6.86
N GLN A 322 -16.80 -16.37 -6.12
CA GLN A 322 -17.55 -15.73 -5.03
C GLN A 322 -16.68 -15.34 -3.83
N PHE A 323 -15.52 -15.98 -3.65
CA PHE A 323 -14.59 -15.64 -2.57
C PHE A 323 -13.20 -15.25 -3.06
N ALA A 324 -12.64 -16.00 -4.02
CA ALA A 324 -11.26 -15.84 -4.45
C ALA A 324 -11.04 -14.55 -5.25
N PHE A 325 -12.10 -13.95 -5.80
CA PHE A 325 -11.99 -12.63 -6.42
C PHE A 325 -11.40 -11.60 -5.44
N ARG A 326 -11.90 -11.54 -4.21
CA ARG A 326 -11.39 -10.62 -3.17
C ARG A 326 -9.94 -10.95 -2.80
N TRP A 327 -9.62 -12.24 -2.71
CA TRP A 327 -8.27 -12.71 -2.36
C TRP A 327 -7.23 -12.22 -3.35
N PHE A 328 -7.50 -12.33 -4.65
CA PHE A 328 -6.57 -11.85 -5.69
C PHE A 328 -6.63 -10.34 -5.87
N ASN A 329 -7.82 -9.72 -5.82
CA ASN A 329 -7.97 -8.27 -5.98
C ASN A 329 -7.22 -7.46 -4.90
N CYS A 330 -7.20 -7.97 -3.67
CA CYS A 330 -6.57 -7.34 -2.51
C CYS A 330 -5.30 -8.08 -2.03
N LEU A 331 -4.75 -8.99 -2.82
CA LEU A 331 -3.54 -9.78 -2.49
C LEU A 331 -3.56 -10.41 -1.08
N LEU A 332 -4.70 -10.96 -0.67
CA LEU A 332 -4.97 -11.56 0.65
C LEU A 332 -4.89 -10.61 1.86
N ILE A 333 -4.67 -9.31 1.68
CA ILE A 333 -4.57 -8.33 2.80
C ILE A 333 -5.80 -8.42 3.72
N ARG A 334 -6.99 -8.63 3.15
CA ARG A 334 -8.25 -8.67 3.91
C ARG A 334 -8.50 -9.97 4.66
N GLU A 335 -7.66 -10.98 4.45
CA GLU A 335 -7.87 -12.32 4.99
C GLU A 335 -6.92 -12.64 6.17
N ILE A 336 -5.91 -11.79 6.42
CA ILE A 336 -4.94 -11.96 7.49
C ILE A 336 -4.85 -10.71 8.38
N PRO A 337 -4.41 -10.83 9.64
CA PRO A 337 -4.15 -9.67 10.49
C PRO A 337 -3.19 -8.69 9.82
N PHE A 338 -3.51 -7.39 9.92
CA PHE A 338 -2.74 -6.35 9.25
C PHE A 338 -1.24 -6.34 9.64
N HIS A 339 -0.93 -6.69 10.89
CA HIS A 339 0.45 -6.79 11.37
C HIS A 339 1.26 -7.90 10.70
N LEU A 340 0.64 -8.89 10.03
CA LEU A 340 1.34 -9.94 9.28
C LEU A 340 1.50 -9.60 7.79
N VAL A 341 0.79 -8.57 7.30
CA VAL A 341 0.77 -8.22 5.87
C VAL A 341 2.16 -7.87 5.36
N HIS A 342 2.96 -7.13 6.14
CA HIS A 342 4.33 -6.79 5.73
C HIS A 342 5.23 -8.02 5.62
N ARG A 343 5.03 -9.06 6.45
CA ARG A 343 5.78 -10.32 6.35
C ARG A 343 5.36 -11.07 5.09
N LEU A 344 4.07 -11.16 4.79
CA LEU A 344 3.58 -11.76 3.54
C LEU A 344 4.16 -11.02 2.31
N TRP A 345 4.20 -9.69 2.38
CA TRP A 345 4.68 -8.84 1.30
C TRP A 345 6.20 -8.87 1.12
N ASP A 346 6.98 -9.20 2.16
CA ASP A 346 8.41 -9.47 2.00
C ASP A 346 8.64 -10.60 0.96
N THR A 347 7.81 -11.65 1.00
CA THR A 347 7.83 -12.73 0.01
C THR A 347 7.25 -12.29 -1.33
N TYR A 348 6.13 -11.55 -1.36
CA TYR A 348 5.57 -11.05 -2.62
C TYR A 348 6.54 -10.20 -3.43
N ILE A 349 7.21 -9.27 -2.75
CA ILE A 349 8.18 -8.38 -3.38
C ILE A 349 9.43 -9.17 -3.82
N ALA A 350 9.84 -10.18 -3.04
CA ALA A 350 10.96 -11.04 -3.42
C ALA A 350 10.68 -11.87 -4.70
N GLU A 351 9.44 -12.34 -4.90
CA GLU A 351 9.02 -13.07 -6.11
C GLU A 351 9.01 -12.19 -7.37
N GLY A 352 8.72 -10.90 -7.25
CA GLY A 352 8.72 -9.95 -8.36
C GLY A 352 7.74 -10.36 -9.48
N ASP A 353 8.22 -10.47 -10.72
CA ASP A 353 7.40 -10.77 -11.90
C ASP A 353 6.70 -12.14 -11.83
N ALA A 354 7.21 -13.07 -11.03
CA ALA A 354 6.60 -14.39 -10.81
C ALA A 354 5.43 -14.37 -9.82
N LEU A 355 5.19 -13.23 -9.16
CA LEU A 355 4.19 -13.09 -8.10
C LEU A 355 2.78 -13.56 -8.52
N PRO A 356 2.20 -13.19 -9.68
CA PRO A 356 0.84 -13.62 -10.01
C PRO A 356 0.67 -15.14 -10.08
N ASP A 357 1.68 -15.85 -10.56
CA ASP A 357 1.67 -17.32 -10.60
C ASP A 357 1.91 -17.90 -9.21
N PHE A 358 2.84 -17.35 -8.43
CA PHE A 358 3.10 -17.82 -7.06
C PHE A 358 1.92 -17.58 -6.11
N LEU A 359 1.19 -16.48 -6.31
CA LEU A 359 0.01 -16.12 -5.54
C LEU A 359 -1.11 -17.18 -5.61
N VAL A 360 -1.20 -17.93 -6.72
CA VAL A 360 -2.12 -19.06 -6.84
C VAL A 360 -1.78 -20.17 -5.83
N TYR A 361 -0.49 -20.46 -5.64
CA TYR A 361 -0.05 -21.47 -4.67
C TYR A 361 -0.25 -21.00 -3.22
N ILE A 362 -0.04 -19.71 -2.96
CA ILE A 362 -0.32 -19.11 -1.64
C ILE A 362 -1.82 -19.18 -1.36
N ALA A 363 -2.68 -18.79 -2.30
CA ALA A 363 -4.12 -18.86 -2.15
C ALA A 363 -4.63 -20.31 -1.96
N ALA A 364 -4.05 -21.28 -2.69
CA ALA A 364 -4.36 -22.69 -2.50
C ALA A 364 -3.94 -23.17 -1.10
N SER A 365 -2.73 -22.81 -0.65
CA SER A 365 -2.23 -23.19 0.67
C SER A 365 -3.07 -22.58 1.78
N PHE A 366 -3.52 -21.34 1.59
CA PHE A 366 -4.38 -20.63 2.50
C PHE A 366 -5.77 -21.29 2.59
N LEU A 367 -6.40 -21.64 1.46
CA LEU A 367 -7.68 -22.37 1.43
C LEU A 367 -7.55 -23.74 2.12
N LEU A 368 -6.53 -24.51 1.75
CA LEU A 368 -6.30 -25.87 2.24
C LEU A 368 -5.76 -25.93 3.68
N THR A 369 -5.56 -24.78 4.32
CA THR A 369 -5.40 -24.72 5.78
C THR A 369 -6.71 -25.03 6.51
N TRP A 370 -7.84 -24.89 5.82
CA TRP A 370 -9.17 -25.03 6.41
C TRP A 370 -9.97 -26.24 5.91
N THR A 371 -9.33 -27.16 5.17
CA THR A 371 -9.98 -28.34 4.54
C THR A 371 -10.90 -29.07 5.52
N ASP A 372 -10.39 -29.47 6.69
CA ASP A 372 -11.14 -30.26 7.67
C ASP A 372 -12.43 -29.57 8.12
N LYS A 373 -12.40 -28.24 8.24
CA LYS A 373 -13.56 -27.45 8.63
C LYS A 373 -14.52 -27.29 7.46
N LEU A 374 -14.01 -26.93 6.28
CA LEU A 374 -14.81 -26.68 5.08
C LEU A 374 -15.61 -27.91 4.63
N GLN A 375 -15.04 -29.11 4.75
CA GLN A 375 -15.71 -30.36 4.43
C GLN A 375 -16.98 -30.64 5.26
N GLN A 376 -17.14 -29.95 6.39
CA GLN A 376 -18.27 -30.13 7.30
C GLN A 376 -19.34 -29.05 7.13
N LEU A 377 -19.11 -28.05 6.27
CA LEU A 377 -20.01 -26.90 6.12
C LEU A 377 -20.91 -27.07 4.90
N GLU A 378 -22.17 -26.66 5.07
CA GLU A 378 -23.11 -26.47 3.96
C GLU A 378 -22.90 -25.09 3.31
N PHE A 379 -23.50 -24.84 2.14
CA PHE A 379 -23.30 -23.63 1.33
C PHE A 379 -23.26 -22.32 2.13
N GLN A 380 -24.31 -22.03 2.93
CA GLN A 380 -24.42 -20.75 3.63
C GLN A 380 -23.31 -20.56 4.67
N ASP A 381 -23.03 -21.59 5.47
CA ASP A 381 -21.97 -21.54 6.49
C ASP A 381 -20.58 -21.51 5.85
N MET A 382 -20.40 -22.20 4.72
CA MET A 382 -19.16 -22.21 3.96
C MET A 382 -18.84 -20.82 3.40
N VAL A 383 -19.82 -20.14 2.81
CA VAL A 383 -19.67 -18.76 2.32
C VAL A 383 -19.30 -17.82 3.47
N MET A 384 -20.03 -17.89 4.59
CA MET A 384 -19.77 -17.04 5.76
C MET A 384 -18.37 -17.28 6.33
N PHE A 385 -17.96 -18.55 6.43
CA PHE A 385 -16.65 -18.94 6.95
C PHE A 385 -15.51 -18.49 6.04
N ILE A 386 -15.59 -18.72 4.74
CA ILE A 386 -14.53 -18.34 3.79
C ILE A 386 -14.38 -16.81 3.70
N GLN A 387 -15.48 -16.06 3.84
CA GLN A 387 -15.42 -14.60 3.85
C GLN A 387 -14.90 -14.01 5.18
N HIS A 388 -14.84 -14.81 6.25
CA HIS A 388 -14.42 -14.40 7.60
C HIS A 388 -13.55 -15.48 8.25
N LEU A 389 -12.45 -15.85 7.58
CA LEU A 389 -11.56 -16.88 8.08
C LEU A 389 -10.97 -16.47 9.45
N PRO A 390 -10.87 -17.38 10.42
CA PRO A 390 -10.48 -17.04 11.79
C PRO A 390 -8.95 -16.88 11.92
N THR A 391 -8.40 -15.86 11.25
CA THR A 391 -6.97 -15.55 11.21
C THR A 391 -6.53 -14.51 12.23
N HIS A 392 -7.45 -13.93 13.01
CA HIS A 392 -7.18 -12.87 14.00
C HIS A 392 -6.11 -13.22 15.04
N ARG A 393 -5.91 -14.52 15.33
CA ARG A 393 -4.88 -15.03 16.26
C ARG A 393 -3.62 -15.53 15.58
N TRP A 394 -3.53 -15.44 14.26
CA TRP A 394 -2.33 -15.86 13.55
C TRP A 394 -1.14 -15.02 13.96
N SER A 395 0.01 -15.68 13.97
CA SER A 395 1.33 -15.11 14.14
C SER A 395 2.17 -15.36 12.88
N ASP A 396 3.44 -14.99 12.92
CA ASP A 396 4.39 -15.35 11.86
C ASP A 396 4.43 -16.87 11.63
N LEU A 397 4.21 -17.71 12.65
CA LEU A 397 4.28 -19.16 12.51
C LEU A 397 3.24 -19.70 11.51
N GLU A 398 1.96 -19.34 11.69
CA GLU A 398 0.89 -19.79 10.80
C GLU A 398 1.10 -19.29 9.38
N LEU A 399 1.55 -18.04 9.23
CA LEU A 399 1.86 -17.46 7.93
C LEU A 399 3.04 -18.19 7.24
N GLU A 400 4.11 -18.50 7.98
CA GLU A 400 5.25 -19.27 7.47
C GLU A 400 4.85 -20.67 7.03
N MET A 401 3.92 -21.32 7.73
CA MET A 401 3.38 -22.62 7.33
C MET A 401 2.64 -22.54 5.99
N VAL A 402 1.88 -21.47 5.76
CA VAL A 402 1.19 -21.22 4.48
C VAL A 402 2.21 -20.97 3.37
N LEU A 403 3.20 -20.10 3.60
CA LEU A 403 4.23 -19.78 2.61
C LEU A 403 5.11 -20.99 2.26
N SER A 404 5.50 -21.78 3.25
CA SER A 404 6.32 -22.98 3.07
C SER A 404 5.60 -24.05 2.25
N ARG A 405 4.31 -24.27 2.52
CA ARG A 405 3.49 -25.22 1.78
C ARG A 405 3.26 -24.74 0.34
N ALA A 406 2.98 -23.44 0.15
CA ALA A 406 2.88 -22.83 -1.17
C ALA A 406 4.18 -23.02 -1.98
N TYR A 407 5.34 -22.78 -1.38
CA TYR A 407 6.65 -23.00 -2.01
C TYR A 407 6.88 -24.46 -2.41
N MET A 408 6.58 -25.40 -1.52
CA MET A 408 6.69 -26.82 -1.80
C MET A 408 5.82 -27.24 -2.99
N TRP A 409 4.56 -26.79 -3.03
CA TRP A 409 3.68 -27.08 -4.15
C TRP A 409 4.13 -26.39 -5.44
N HIS A 410 4.56 -25.14 -5.36
CA HIS A 410 5.13 -24.46 -6.52
C HIS A 410 6.30 -25.27 -7.09
N ALA A 411 7.24 -25.73 -6.26
CA ALA A 411 8.36 -26.56 -6.71
C ALA A 411 7.90 -27.89 -7.33
N MET A 412 6.91 -28.58 -6.74
CA MET A 412 6.42 -29.87 -7.25
C MET A 412 5.66 -29.76 -8.58
N PHE A 413 4.81 -28.75 -8.73
CA PHE A 413 3.93 -28.61 -9.89
C PHE A 413 4.55 -27.79 -11.02
N SER A 414 5.49 -26.88 -10.74
CA SER A 414 6.25 -26.17 -11.79
C SER A 414 7.26 -27.06 -12.51
N SER A 415 7.86 -28.04 -11.80
CA SER A 415 8.81 -29.00 -12.36
C SER A 415 8.16 -30.16 -13.10
N SER A 416 6.83 -30.15 -13.27
CA SER A 416 6.07 -31.19 -13.98
C SER A 416 5.51 -30.63 -15.31
N PRO A 417 6.35 -30.37 -16.33
CA PRO A 417 5.92 -29.83 -17.63
C PRO A 417 5.22 -30.85 -18.54
N SER A 418 5.21 -32.14 -18.19
CA SER A 418 4.40 -33.15 -18.87
C SER A 418 2.99 -33.16 -18.28
N HIS A 419 1.97 -33.06 -19.14
CA HIS A 419 0.51 -33.14 -18.85
C HIS A 419 -0.31 -31.82 -18.87
N LEU A 420 0.24 -30.69 -19.36
CA LEU A 420 -0.60 -29.54 -19.79
C LEU A 420 -1.21 -29.72 -21.20
N VAL A 421 -1.14 -30.93 -21.76
CA VAL A 421 -1.91 -31.35 -22.94
C VAL A 421 -2.55 -32.69 -22.61
N SER A 422 -3.81 -32.66 -22.18
CA SER A 422 -4.78 -33.73 -22.36
C SER A 422 -6.17 -33.21 -22.01
#